data_AF-A0A6A4ZQZ8-F1
#
_entry.id   AF-A0A6A4ZQZ8-F1
#
_cell.length_a   1.000
_cell.length_b   1.000
_cell.length_c   1.000
_cell.angle_alpha   90.00
_cell.angle_beta   90.00
_cell.angle_gamma   90.00
#
_symmetry.space_group_name_H-M   'P 1'
#
loop_
_entity.id
_entity.type
_entity.pdbx_description
1 polymer ?
#
loop_
_entity_poly.entity_id
_entity_poly.type
_entity_poly.pdbx_seq_one_letter_code
_entity_poly.pdbx_strand_id
1 'polypeptide(L)' 'FLFMLPPQKKEMQELKKKGGKSKLAGAILVVLFFGALGFAMTSSFMSVYPATKCYRIAGGNGIFDKDGNCPRPTPKK' A
#
# COMPACT_ATOMS: atom_id res chain seq x y z
N PHE A 1 18.02 37.68 10.28
CA PHE A 1 16.96 38.53 10.87
C PHE A 1 16.08 39.02 9.74
N LEU A 2 14.77 38.68 9.73
CA LEU A 2 13.82 39.17 8.73
C LEU A 2 12.85 40.14 9.42
N PHE A 3 13.02 41.43 9.15
CA PHE A 3 12.30 42.53 9.81
C PHE A 3 10.82 42.63 9.39
N MET A 4 10.45 42.12 8.22
CA MET A 4 9.11 42.24 7.66
C MET A 4 8.40 40.89 7.62
N LEU A 5 7.86 40.46 8.77
CA LEU A 5 7.16 39.19 8.90
C LEU A 5 5.69 39.43 9.34
N PRO A 6 4.69 39.10 8.50
CA PRO A 6 3.28 39.25 8.87
C PRO A 6 2.94 38.41 10.13
N PRO A 7 1.96 38.84 10.95
CA PRO A 7 1.68 38.27 12.27
C PRO A 7 1.43 36.75 12.27
N GLN A 8 0.95 36.20 11.15
CA GLN A 8 0.72 34.77 10.95
C GLN A 8 2.01 33.92 10.89
N LYS A 9 3.18 34.54 10.70
CA LYS A 9 4.47 33.82 10.66
C LYS A 9 5.03 33.50 12.05
N LYS A 10 4.59 34.16 13.13
CA LYS A 10 4.98 33.77 14.51
C LYS A 10 4.41 32.41 14.86
N GLU A 11 3.10 32.25 14.67
CA GLU A 11 2.40 30.97 14.85
C GLU A 11 2.98 29.87 13.95
N MET A 12 3.23 30.17 12.67
CA MET A 12 3.88 29.21 11.75
C MET A 12 5.33 28.89 12.12
N GLN A 13 6.07 29.81 12.74
CA GLN A 13 7.42 29.53 13.23
C GLN A 13 7.41 28.74 14.52
N GLU A 14 6.43 28.95 15.40
CA GLU A 14 6.21 28.10 16.56
C GLU A 14 5.76 26.71 16.14
N LEU A 15 4.84 26.59 15.18
CA LEU A 15 4.44 25.33 14.58
C LEU A 15 5.56 24.68 13.78
N LYS A 16 6.54 25.43 13.25
CA LYS A 16 7.74 24.85 12.61
C LYS A 16 8.81 24.44 13.64
N LYS A 17 8.94 25.17 14.75
CA LYS A 17 9.85 24.85 15.87
C LYS A 17 9.34 23.69 16.73
N LYS A 18 8.04 23.69 17.03
CA LYS A 18 7.29 22.65 17.75
C LYS A 18 6.74 21.57 16.82
N GLY A 19 6.83 21.80 15.50
CA GLY A 19 6.41 20.87 14.45
C GLY A 19 7.18 19.58 14.54
N GLY A 20 6.56 18.59 15.16
CA GLY A 20 7.17 17.32 15.48
C GLY A 20 7.57 16.59 14.21
N LYS A 21 8.88 16.49 13.96
CA LYS A 21 9.44 15.41 13.17
C LYS A 21 9.28 14.13 13.99
N SER A 22 8.08 13.54 13.96
CA SER A 22 7.80 12.30 14.67
C SER A 22 8.49 11.16 13.93
N LYS A 23 9.68 10.77 14.42
CA LYS A 23 10.42 9.61 13.93
C LYS A 23 9.55 8.34 13.98
N LEU A 24 8.68 8.24 14.99
CA LEU A 24 7.72 7.15 15.14
C LEU A 24 6.67 7.15 14.01
N ALA A 25 6.05 8.31 13.73
CA ALA A 25 5.07 8.42 12.64
C ALA A 25 5.72 8.15 11.27
N GLY A 26 6.95 8.63 11.07
CA GLY A 26 7.74 8.32 9.87
C GLY A 26 8.04 6.83 9.73
N ALA A 27 8.46 6.16 10.80
CA ALA A 27 8.71 4.72 10.79
C ALA A 27 7.45 3.91 10.49
N ILE A 28 6.32 4.25 11.11
CA ILE A 28 5.01 3.61 10.83
C ILE A 28 4.62 3.80 9.36
N LEU A 29 4.77 5.00 8.82
CA LEU A 29 4.45 5.30 7.43
C LEU A 29 5.32 4.48 6.46
N VAL A 30 6.63 4.38 6.73
CA VAL A 30 7.55 3.57 5.92
C VAL A 30 7.16 2.09 5.95
N VAL A 31 6.87 1.53 7.12
CA VAL A 31 6.46 0.12 7.27
C VAL A 31 5.15 -0.15 6.52
N LEU A 32 4.14 0.71 6.69
CA LEU A 32 2.87 0.60 5.98
C LEU A 32 3.05 0.72 4.47
N PHE A 33 3.92 1.60 4.01
CA PHE A 33 4.19 1.78 2.59
C PHE A 33 4.83 0.54 1.96
N PHE A 34 5.87 -0.03 2.58
CA PHE A 34 6.48 -1.27 2.10
C PHE A 34 5.51 -2.47 2.18
N GLY A 35 4.69 -2.54 3.24
CA GLY A 35 3.65 -3.56 3.37
C GLY A 35 2.60 -3.46 2.25
N ALA A 36 2.10 -2.25 1.98
CA ALA A 36 1.14 -1.99 0.91
C ALA A 36 1.72 -2.29 -0.48
N LEU A 37 2.97 -1.90 -0.74
CA LEU A 37 3.67 -2.23 -1.99
C LEU A 37 3.85 -3.73 -2.18
N GLY A 38 4.29 -4.45 -1.14
CA GLY A 38 4.43 -5.90 -1.18
C GLY A 38 3.09 -6.60 -1.42
N PHE A 39 2.02 -6.14 -0.75
CA PHE A 39 0.66 -6.64 -0.95
C PHE A 39 0.15 -6.37 -2.37
N ALA A 40 0.39 -5.18 -2.91
CA ALA A 40 0.00 -4.82 -4.27
C ALA A 40 0.75 -5.65 -5.32
N MET A 41 2.06 -5.85 -5.15
CA MET A 41 2.86 -6.71 -6.04
C MET A 41 2.37 -8.15 -5.99
N THR A 42 2.21 -8.72 -4.81
CA THR A 42 1.75 -10.11 -4.63
C THR A 42 0.35 -10.32 -5.21
N SER A 43 -0.59 -9.41 -4.97
CA SER A 43 -1.94 -9.46 -5.58
C SER A 43 -1.87 -9.40 -7.11
N SER A 44 -1.01 -8.54 -7.66
CA SER A 44 -0.80 -8.43 -9.11
C SER A 44 -0.29 -9.73 -9.71
N PHE A 45 0.75 -10.34 -9.13
CA PHE A 45 1.24 -11.65 -9.59
C PHE A 45 0.18 -12.74 -9.46
N MET A 46 -0.58 -12.73 -8.38
CA MET A 46 -1.62 -13.72 -8.11
C MET A 46 -2.75 -13.69 -9.15
N SER A 47 -3.06 -12.51 -9.68
CA SER A 47 -4.02 -12.30 -10.78
C SER A 47 -3.53 -12.77 -12.15
N VAL A 48 -2.22 -12.89 -12.35
CA VAL A 48 -1.63 -13.32 -13.63
C VAL A 48 -1.39 -14.83 -13.63
N TYR A 49 -1.12 -15.44 -12.48
CA TYR A 49 -0.83 -16.87 -12.39
C TYR A 49 -2.11 -17.74 -12.40
N PRO A 50 -2.25 -18.68 -13.35
CA PRO A 50 -3.47 -19.49 -13.49
C PRO A 50 -3.75 -20.38 -12.27
N ALA A 51 -2.73 -20.72 -11.49
CA ALA A 51 -2.86 -21.53 -10.27
C ALA A 51 -3.40 -20.75 -9.05
N THR A 52 -3.42 -19.41 -9.11
CA THR A 52 -3.77 -18.56 -7.96
C THR A 52 -4.82 -17.48 -8.29
N LYS A 53 -5.23 -17.35 -9.56
CA LYS A 53 -6.25 -16.41 -10.03
C LYS A 53 -7.61 -16.53 -9.34
N CYS A 54 -7.93 -17.68 -8.76
CA CYS A 54 -9.24 -17.98 -8.18
C CYS A 54 -9.34 -17.50 -6.74
N TYR A 55 -8.22 -17.16 -6.09
CA TYR A 55 -8.25 -16.56 -4.76
C TYR A 55 -9.00 -15.22 -4.83
N ARG A 56 -9.89 -14.99 -3.86
CA ARG A 56 -10.69 -13.75 -3.76
C ARG A 56 -9.82 -12.50 -3.67
N ILE A 57 -8.64 -12.63 -3.06
CA ILE A 57 -7.63 -11.57 -2.93
C ILE A 57 -7.01 -11.18 -4.29
N ALA A 58 -7.10 -12.05 -5.30
CA ALA A 58 -6.70 -11.78 -6.68
C ALA A 58 -7.86 -11.32 -7.58
N GLY A 59 -9.07 -11.12 -7.02
CA GLY A 59 -10.28 -10.78 -7.78
C GLY A 59 -11.00 -11.98 -8.40
N GLY A 60 -10.64 -13.22 -8.02
CA GLY A 60 -11.27 -14.44 -8.53
C GLY A 60 -12.56 -14.84 -7.83
N ASN A 61 -13.31 -15.78 -8.43
CA ASN A 61 -14.61 -16.23 -7.93
C ASN A 61 -14.55 -17.11 -6.66
N GLY A 62 -13.36 -17.51 -6.19
CA GLY A 62 -13.21 -18.37 -5.00
C GLY A 62 -13.66 -19.82 -5.20
N ILE A 63 -13.77 -20.27 -6.45
CA ILE A 63 -14.16 -21.65 -6.79
C ILE A 63 -12.89 -22.47 -7.01
N PHE A 64 -12.71 -23.50 -6.18
CA PHE A 64 -11.61 -24.46 -6.28
C PHE A 64 -12.12 -25.76 -6.91
N ASP A 65 -11.26 -26.44 -7.66
CA ASP A 65 -11.54 -27.77 -8.18
C ASP A 65 -11.56 -28.81 -7.04
N LYS A 66 -11.98 -30.05 -7.33
CA LYS A 66 -12.08 -31.12 -6.31
C LYS A 66 -10.74 -31.44 -5.64
N ASP A 67 -9.64 -31.11 -6.30
CA ASP A 67 -8.26 -31.26 -5.80
C ASP A 67 -7.76 -30.04 -5.01
N GLY A 68 -8.61 -29.04 -4.74
CA GLY A 68 -8.25 -27.81 -4.01
C GLY A 68 -7.44 -26.79 -4.81
N ASN A 69 -7.22 -27.05 -6.11
CA ASN A 69 -6.47 -26.18 -7.00
C ASN A 69 -7.40 -25.25 -7.80
N CYS A 70 -6.84 -24.16 -8.31
CA CYS A 70 -7.51 -23.29 -9.27
C CYS A 70 -7.81 -24.00 -10.61
N PRO A 71 -9.03 -23.88 -11.17
CA PRO A 71 -9.31 -24.34 -12.52
C PRO A 71 -8.40 -23.63 -13.52
N ARG A 72 -7.54 -24.41 -14.20
CA ARG A 72 -6.67 -23.87 -15.26
C ARG A 72 -7.53 -23.58 -16.50
N PRO A 73 -7.38 -22.39 -17.13
CA PRO A 73 -8.04 -22.15 -18.41
C PRO A 73 -7.57 -23.21 -19.41
N THR A 74 -8.51 -23.85 -20.10
CA THR A 74 -8.17 -24.81 -21.16
C THR A 74 -7.35 -24.10 -22.24
N PRO A 75 -6.27 -24.73 -22.77
CA PRO A 75 -5.51 -24.13 -23.85
C PRO A 75 -6.44 -23.90 -25.04
N LYS A 76 -6.58 -22.65 -25.48
CA LYS A 76 -7.27 -22.34 -26.73
C LYS A 76 -6.49 -23.01 -27.86
N LYS A 77 -7.16 -23.92 -28.59
CA LYS A 77 -6.67 -24.49 -29.85
C LYS A 77 -6.58 -23.41 -30.92
#